data_AF-A0A1L3JJ00-F1
#
_entry.id   AF-A0A1L3JJ00-F1
#
_cell.length_a   1.000
_cell.length_b   1.000
_cell.length_c   1.000
_cell.angle_alpha   90.00
_cell.angle_beta   90.00
_cell.angle_gamma   90.00
#
_symmetry.space_group_name_H-M   'P 1'
#
loop_
_entity.id
_entity.type
_entity.pdbx_description
1 polymer ?
#
loop_
_entity_poly.entity_id
_entity_poly.type
_entity_poly.pdbx_seq_one_letter_code
_entity_poly.pdbx_strand_id
1 'polypeptide(L)'
;MILEKINIIIRNKFGSIEEGDGNLSEIEIIDKYLNFTDIKVEKHHICLLRDYMDNDILFEEKLKLFSPEIPLFKKEIEHDSCIDCELNCFSNLNYNLDSSTLFFIMQIHNMEGVLSKQDKKKLSLEFFNQFYVLNGIWCYNPNRVGKLIKDYYLEFLNKSFYNRNAIENLKDLYLSKDILLNVSERFKNMSEEENFAEGDFLIRFINNKIEYYEKMYAIEKELKKPSLSVDENSDAGNFNEKTKKKKSEIVLERINEYGFSELEMLKDVNVVSLIEHIFIKTKLPYQIAYLWHLGFVDKIDAEQCNSQKELHKLLGRIIDADERAVRGNVNGIKQEKSTDRKRYTAYKHIEKVKKHYQTLK
;
A
#
# COMPACT_ATOMS: atom_id res chain seq x y z
N MET A 1 -11.22 16.78 18.39
CA MET A 1 -10.53 18.00 17.95
C MET A 1 -10.55 18.23 16.43
N ILE A 2 -10.09 17.31 15.54
CA ILE A 2 -10.13 17.54 14.07
C ILE A 2 -11.55 17.42 13.51
N LEU A 3 -12.26 16.33 13.82
CA LEU A 3 -13.65 16.21 13.41
C LEU A 3 -14.59 16.96 14.33
N GLU A 4 -14.08 17.49 15.43
CA GLU A 4 -14.77 18.45 16.29
C GLU A 4 -14.73 19.83 15.63
N LYS A 5 -13.63 20.21 14.96
CA LYS A 5 -13.57 21.40 14.09
C LYS A 5 -14.38 21.22 12.79
N ILE A 6 -14.32 20.06 12.14
CA ILE A 6 -15.18 19.77 10.97
C ILE A 6 -16.66 19.68 11.37
N ASN A 7 -17.01 19.09 12.52
CA ASN A 7 -18.38 19.12 13.04
C ASN A 7 -18.79 20.48 13.62
N ILE A 8 -17.87 21.32 14.12
CA ILE A 8 -18.16 22.70 14.53
C ILE A 8 -18.40 23.55 13.27
N ILE A 9 -17.67 23.31 12.18
CA ILE A 9 -17.93 23.92 10.87
C ILE A 9 -19.26 23.41 10.29
N ILE A 10 -19.58 22.12 10.39
CA ILE A 10 -20.87 21.57 9.93
C ILE A 10 -22.04 21.94 10.88
N ARG A 11 -21.83 22.11 12.18
CA ARG A 11 -22.91 22.51 13.11
C ARG A 11 -23.14 24.02 13.16
N ASN A 12 -22.09 24.83 13.06
CA ASN A 12 -22.21 26.29 13.08
C ASN A 12 -22.68 26.86 11.72
N LYS A 13 -22.52 26.10 10.62
CA LYS A 13 -22.84 26.56 9.25
C LYS A 13 -24.13 25.97 8.67
N PHE A 14 -24.73 24.95 9.32
CA PHE A 14 -26.02 24.37 8.94
C PHE A 14 -27.15 24.72 9.93
N GLY A 15 -26.88 25.65 10.86
CA GLY A 15 -27.89 26.50 11.48
C GLY A 15 -28.00 27.81 10.69
N SER A 16 -29.16 28.02 10.07
CA SER A 16 -29.54 29.10 9.15
C SER A 16 -28.68 29.24 7.89
N ILE A 17 -29.30 28.85 6.78
CA ILE A 17 -28.94 29.14 5.39
C ILE A 17 -28.72 30.65 5.24
N GLU A 18 -27.48 31.10 5.10
CA GLU A 18 -27.13 32.30 4.33
C GLU A 18 -25.81 32.07 3.58
N GLU A 19 -25.84 32.39 2.28
CA GLU A 19 -24.80 32.16 1.29
C GLU A 19 -23.61 33.11 1.49
N GLY A 20 -22.39 32.56 1.42
CA GLY A 20 -21.16 33.35 1.35
C GLY A 20 -19.96 32.67 1.98
N ASP A 21 -18.87 32.62 1.22
CA ASP A 21 -17.51 32.19 1.58
C ASP A 21 -17.21 30.69 1.71
N GLY A 22 -16.58 30.19 0.65
CA GLY A 22 -15.29 29.47 0.74
C GLY A 22 -15.30 28.00 1.14
N ASN A 23 -16.46 27.37 1.32
CA ASN A 23 -16.50 25.96 1.72
C ASN A 23 -16.96 25.06 0.59
N LEU A 24 -16.15 24.05 0.29
CA LEU A 24 -16.50 22.95 -0.58
C LEU A 24 -17.72 22.21 -0.01
N SER A 25 -18.72 22.01 -0.85
CA SER A 25 -19.81 21.06 -0.65
C SER A 25 -19.28 19.63 -0.51
N GLU A 26 -20.09 18.73 0.06
CA GLU A 26 -19.73 17.30 0.14
C GLU A 26 -19.41 16.71 -1.24
N ILE A 27 -20.15 17.14 -2.27
CA ILE A 27 -19.91 16.75 -3.67
C ILE A 27 -18.53 17.23 -4.12
N GLU A 28 -18.14 18.47 -3.82
CA GLU A 28 -16.81 18.97 -4.15
C GLU A 28 -15.69 18.26 -3.36
N ILE A 29 -15.96 17.79 -2.14
CA ILE A 29 -15.02 16.96 -1.36
C ILE A 29 -14.87 15.57 -2.01
N ILE A 30 -15.97 14.96 -2.46
CA ILE A 30 -15.96 13.68 -3.18
C ILE A 30 -15.21 13.83 -4.49
N ASP A 31 -15.57 14.82 -5.30
CA ASP A 31 -14.96 15.05 -6.60
C ASP A 31 -13.48 15.36 -6.44
N LYS A 32 -13.08 16.16 -5.45
CA LYS A 32 -11.66 16.35 -5.15
C LYS A 32 -10.99 15.05 -4.74
N TYR A 33 -11.56 14.28 -3.81
CA TYR A 33 -10.97 13.01 -3.38
C TYR A 33 -10.80 12.04 -4.57
N LEU A 34 -11.85 11.86 -5.38
CA LEU A 34 -11.82 11.02 -6.57
C LEU A 34 -10.82 11.54 -7.59
N ASN A 35 -10.75 12.85 -7.85
CA ASN A 35 -9.77 13.45 -8.75
C ASN A 35 -8.32 13.33 -8.26
N PHE A 36 -8.09 13.29 -6.94
CA PHE A 36 -6.78 13.08 -6.35
C PHE A 36 -6.38 11.60 -6.25
N THR A 37 -7.27 10.68 -6.62
CA THR A 37 -6.99 9.25 -6.60
C THR A 37 -7.15 8.66 -7.99
N ASP A 38 -6.33 7.67 -8.36
CA ASP A 38 -6.58 6.87 -9.57
C ASP A 38 -7.78 5.90 -9.39
N ILE A 39 -8.61 6.09 -8.36
CA ILE A 39 -9.68 5.17 -7.96
C ILE A 39 -10.96 5.59 -8.65
N LYS A 40 -11.42 4.75 -9.59
CA LYS A 40 -12.79 4.81 -10.10
C LYS A 40 -13.70 4.07 -9.13
N VAL A 41 -14.58 4.79 -8.45
CA VAL A 41 -15.60 4.18 -7.59
C VAL A 41 -16.79 3.82 -8.47
N GLU A 42 -16.87 2.54 -8.86
CA GLU A 42 -17.91 2.03 -9.77
C GLU A 42 -19.30 1.91 -9.10
N LYS A 43 -19.39 2.12 -7.79
CA LYS A 43 -20.60 1.97 -6.98
C LYS A 43 -20.76 3.14 -6.01
N HIS A 44 -22.00 3.48 -5.69
CA HIS A 44 -22.33 4.38 -4.60
C HIS A 44 -21.75 3.87 -3.27
N HIS A 45 -21.32 4.77 -2.39
CA HIS A 45 -20.64 4.41 -1.14
C HIS A 45 -21.52 3.53 -0.20
N ILE A 46 -22.84 3.68 -0.25
CA ILE A 46 -23.79 2.80 0.45
C ILE A 46 -23.74 1.36 -0.09
N CYS A 47 -23.64 1.19 -1.41
CA CYS A 47 -23.52 -0.13 -2.04
C CYS A 47 -22.16 -0.77 -1.72
N LEU A 48 -21.09 0.02 -1.63
CA LEU A 48 -19.80 -0.47 -1.18
C LEU A 48 -19.84 -0.94 0.28
N LEU A 49 -20.54 -0.21 1.16
CA LEU A 49 -20.73 -0.64 2.54
C LEU A 49 -21.46 -1.99 2.62
N ARG A 50 -22.50 -2.19 1.80
CA ARG A 50 -23.18 -3.49 1.68
C ARG A 50 -22.22 -4.59 1.26
N ASP A 51 -21.46 -4.37 0.18
CA ASP A 51 -20.51 -5.35 -0.34
C ASP A 51 -19.46 -5.72 0.72
N TYR A 52 -19.03 -4.76 1.55
CA TYR A 52 -18.10 -5.02 2.66
C TYR A 52 -18.73 -5.83 3.78
N MET A 53 -20.02 -5.64 4.08
CA MET A 53 -20.73 -6.43 5.09
C MET A 53 -20.92 -7.89 4.69
N ASP A 54 -21.01 -8.18 3.38
CA ASP A 54 -21.13 -9.55 2.85
C ASP A 54 -22.25 -10.33 3.57
N ASN A 55 -23.39 -9.64 3.77
CA ASN A 55 -24.62 -10.13 4.39
C ASN A 55 -25.76 -9.12 4.14
N ASP A 56 -26.49 -9.31 3.05
CA ASP A 56 -27.53 -8.37 2.61
C ASP A 56 -28.69 -8.25 3.60
N ILE A 57 -29.13 -9.36 4.20
CA ILE A 57 -30.22 -9.38 5.19
C ILE A 57 -29.86 -8.47 6.38
N LEU A 58 -28.67 -8.68 6.96
CA LEU A 58 -28.21 -7.89 8.10
C LEU A 58 -27.97 -6.43 7.72
N PHE A 59 -27.48 -6.17 6.50
CA PHE A 59 -27.32 -4.81 5.99
C PHE A 59 -28.67 -4.09 5.90
N GLU A 60 -29.69 -4.73 5.33
CA GLU A 60 -31.04 -4.17 5.24
C GLU A 60 -31.68 -3.93 6.61
N GLU A 61 -31.50 -4.86 7.56
CA GLU A 61 -31.95 -4.68 8.95
C GLU A 61 -31.33 -3.45 9.61
N LYS A 62 -30.01 -3.23 9.39
CA LYS A 62 -29.32 -2.04 9.89
C LYS A 62 -29.80 -0.78 9.17
N LEU A 63 -29.94 -0.82 7.85
CA LEU A 63 -30.35 0.32 7.03
C LEU A 63 -31.74 0.83 7.40
N LYS A 64 -32.69 -0.08 7.69
CA LYS A 64 -34.06 0.25 8.12
C LYS A 64 -34.11 1.12 9.37
N LEU A 65 -33.11 1.04 10.25
CA LEU A 65 -33.03 1.90 11.44
C LEU A 65 -32.85 3.38 11.08
N PHE A 66 -32.28 3.67 9.90
CA PHE A 66 -31.96 5.01 9.41
C PHE A 66 -32.90 5.49 8.31
N SER A 67 -33.84 4.66 7.86
CA SER A 67 -34.89 5.08 6.95
C SER A 67 -35.93 5.89 7.73
N PRO A 68 -36.13 7.18 7.43
CA PRO A 68 -37.17 7.94 8.11
C PRO A 68 -38.55 7.45 7.65
N GLU A 69 -39.54 7.43 8.54
CA GLU A 69 -40.94 7.14 8.17
C GLU A 69 -41.49 8.16 7.16
N ILE A 70 -40.90 9.36 7.11
CA ILE A 70 -41.24 10.44 6.20
C ILE A 70 -39.95 10.88 5.48
N PRO A 71 -39.89 10.87 4.13
CA PRO A 71 -38.74 11.37 3.37
C PRO A 71 -38.42 12.81 3.75
N LEU A 72 -37.38 13.03 4.55
CA LEU A 72 -37.03 14.36 5.06
C LEU A 72 -36.39 15.26 3.99
N PHE A 73 -35.88 14.68 2.91
CA PHE A 73 -35.29 15.42 1.79
C PHE A 73 -35.52 14.66 0.47
N LYS A 74 -36.39 15.19 -0.40
CA LYS A 74 -36.28 14.95 -1.86
C LYS A 74 -35.22 15.91 -2.37
N LYS A 75 -33.96 15.49 -2.33
CA LYS A 75 -32.89 16.25 -2.98
C LYS A 75 -32.86 15.83 -4.45
N GLU A 76 -33.07 16.77 -5.37
CA GLU A 76 -32.84 16.62 -6.81
C GLU A 76 -31.33 16.53 -7.07
N ILE A 77 -30.66 15.53 -6.50
CA ILE A 77 -29.27 15.30 -6.83
C ILE A 77 -29.24 14.29 -7.97
N GLU A 78 -28.67 14.72 -9.10
CA GLU A 78 -28.37 13.90 -10.28
C GLU A 78 -27.20 12.94 -10.00
N HIS A 79 -27.27 12.14 -8.95
CA HIS A 79 -26.37 11.00 -8.85
C HIS A 79 -27.07 9.82 -9.54
N ASP A 80 -26.51 9.42 -10.67
CA ASP A 80 -26.90 8.18 -11.33
C ASP A 80 -26.77 7.04 -10.32
N SER A 81 -27.90 6.40 -10.01
CA SER A 81 -27.92 5.15 -9.25
C SER A 81 -26.91 4.18 -9.86
N CYS A 82 -26.26 3.35 -9.04
CA CYS A 82 -25.41 2.29 -9.60
C CYS A 82 -26.23 1.51 -10.65
N ILE A 83 -25.58 1.15 -11.76
CA ILE A 83 -26.17 0.28 -12.76
C ILE A 83 -26.66 -0.99 -12.04
N ASP A 84 -27.94 -1.31 -12.20
CA ASP A 84 -28.64 -2.44 -11.56
C ASP A 84 -28.80 -2.37 -10.03
N CYS A 85 -28.85 -1.17 -9.43
CA CYS A 85 -29.06 -1.03 -7.98
C CYS A 85 -30.51 -1.29 -7.52
N GLU A 86 -30.78 -2.47 -6.99
CA GLU A 86 -32.09 -2.82 -6.39
C GLU A 86 -32.38 -2.10 -5.06
N LEU A 87 -31.36 -1.57 -4.39
CA LEU A 87 -31.49 -0.95 -3.07
C LEU A 87 -32.06 0.46 -3.08
N ASN A 88 -32.15 1.09 -4.24
CA ASN A 88 -32.43 2.52 -4.35
C ASN A 88 -31.53 3.34 -3.40
N CYS A 89 -30.23 3.03 -3.43
CA CYS A 89 -29.19 3.48 -2.50
C CYS A 89 -28.99 5.00 -2.38
N PHE A 90 -29.78 5.76 -3.13
CA PHE A 90 -29.74 7.21 -3.26
C PHE A 90 -30.94 7.91 -2.61
N SER A 91 -32.04 7.18 -2.36
CA SER A 91 -33.28 7.78 -1.86
C SER A 91 -33.56 7.39 -0.41
N ASN A 92 -34.18 8.31 0.34
CA ASN A 92 -34.75 8.05 1.67
C ASN A 92 -33.75 7.57 2.74
N LEU A 93 -32.46 7.93 2.63
CA LEU A 93 -31.49 7.69 3.69
C LEU A 93 -31.34 8.92 4.59
N ASN A 94 -31.11 8.67 5.88
CA ASN A 94 -30.73 9.73 6.80
C ASN A 94 -29.42 10.39 6.33
N TYR A 95 -29.40 11.72 6.25
CA TYR A 95 -28.25 12.51 5.81
C TYR A 95 -26.96 12.20 6.60
N ASN A 96 -27.06 11.98 7.92
CA ASN A 96 -25.90 11.62 8.72
C ASN A 96 -25.39 10.22 8.37
N LEU A 97 -26.24 9.27 7.98
CA LEU A 97 -25.77 7.96 7.53
C LEU A 97 -25.02 8.06 6.20
N ASP A 98 -25.60 8.77 5.23
CA ASP A 98 -25.05 8.93 3.88
C ASP A 98 -23.65 9.58 3.92
N SER A 99 -23.58 10.81 4.43
CA SER A 99 -22.31 11.55 4.60
C SER A 99 -21.26 10.76 5.39
N SER A 100 -21.65 10.10 6.48
CA SER A 100 -20.72 9.32 7.31
C SER A 100 -20.24 8.05 6.63
N THR A 101 -21.09 7.40 5.83
CA THR A 101 -20.70 6.20 5.09
C THR A 101 -19.69 6.55 4.03
N LEU A 102 -19.86 7.67 3.33
CA LEU A 102 -18.86 8.17 2.40
C LEU A 102 -17.48 8.29 3.08
N PHE A 103 -17.40 9.01 4.20
CA PHE A 103 -16.12 9.16 4.92
C PHE A 103 -15.55 7.81 5.37
N PHE A 104 -16.40 6.91 5.86
CA PHE A 104 -15.99 5.57 6.26
C PHE A 104 -15.39 4.80 5.06
N ILE A 105 -16.06 4.81 3.91
CA ILE A 105 -15.60 4.13 2.69
C ILE A 105 -14.27 4.71 2.19
N MET A 106 -14.09 6.04 2.21
CA MET A 106 -12.81 6.67 1.89
C MET A 106 -11.68 6.17 2.81
N GLN A 107 -11.95 6.02 4.11
CA GLN A 107 -10.96 5.50 5.06
C GLN A 107 -10.63 4.03 4.79
N ILE A 108 -11.64 3.20 4.52
CA ILE A 108 -11.42 1.79 4.16
C ILE A 108 -10.60 1.67 2.87
N HIS A 109 -10.91 2.47 1.84
CA HIS A 109 -10.15 2.47 0.58
C HIS A 109 -8.70 2.92 0.74
N ASN A 110 -8.45 3.90 1.61
CA ASN A 110 -7.09 4.29 1.95
C ASN A 110 -6.27 3.16 2.61
N MET A 111 -6.93 2.08 3.05
CA MET A 111 -6.34 0.89 3.63
C MET A 111 -6.62 -0.39 2.82
N GLU A 112 -7.01 -0.27 1.54
CA GLU A 112 -7.42 -1.39 0.69
C GLU A 112 -6.35 -2.50 0.58
N GLY A 113 -5.06 -2.13 0.62
CA GLY A 113 -3.94 -3.08 0.59
C GLY A 113 -3.61 -3.74 1.93
N VAL A 114 -4.26 -3.32 3.01
CA VAL A 114 -4.00 -3.79 4.38
C VAL A 114 -5.16 -4.63 4.91
N LEU A 115 -6.40 -4.17 4.70
CA LEU A 115 -7.59 -4.80 5.27
C LEU A 115 -8.04 -6.02 4.45
N SER A 116 -8.14 -7.18 5.10
CA SER A 116 -8.76 -8.36 4.49
C SER A 116 -10.27 -8.18 4.32
N LYS A 117 -10.92 -9.05 3.53
CA LYS A 117 -12.39 -9.05 3.39
C LYS A 117 -13.10 -9.17 4.75
N GLN A 118 -12.58 -10.01 5.64
CA GLN A 118 -13.13 -10.22 6.98
C GLN A 118 -13.00 -8.97 7.86
N ASP A 119 -11.90 -8.23 7.69
CA ASP A 119 -11.63 -6.99 8.43
C ASP A 119 -12.61 -5.90 8.02
N LYS A 120 -12.82 -5.72 6.71
CA LYS A 120 -13.81 -4.79 6.17
C LYS A 120 -15.21 -5.12 6.66
N LYS A 121 -15.58 -6.40 6.69
CA LYS A 121 -16.86 -6.85 7.26
C LYS A 121 -17.02 -6.46 8.72
N LYS A 122 -16.02 -6.75 9.56
CA LYS A 122 -16.05 -6.40 10.98
C LYS A 122 -16.15 -4.88 11.18
N LEU A 123 -15.33 -4.10 10.47
CA LEU A 123 -15.36 -2.64 10.56
C LEU A 123 -16.69 -2.06 10.10
N SER A 124 -17.30 -2.62 9.06
CA SER A 124 -18.61 -2.17 8.55
C SER A 124 -19.73 -2.44 9.56
N LEU A 125 -19.67 -3.55 10.30
CA LEU A 125 -20.61 -3.82 11.41
C LEU A 125 -20.43 -2.82 12.56
N GLU A 126 -19.18 -2.55 12.94
CA GLU A 126 -18.87 -1.60 14.02
C GLU A 126 -19.17 -0.15 13.63
N PHE A 127 -19.12 0.19 12.34
CA PHE A 127 -19.50 1.50 11.82
C PHE A 127 -20.95 1.85 12.20
N PHE A 128 -21.89 0.93 12.02
CA PHE A 128 -23.29 1.14 12.42
C PHE A 128 -23.45 1.36 13.94
N ASN A 129 -22.58 0.78 14.76
CA ASN A 129 -22.61 0.97 16.21
C ASN A 129 -22.12 2.36 16.65
N GLN A 130 -21.57 3.17 15.74
CA GLN A 130 -21.10 4.53 16.05
C GLN A 130 -22.20 5.59 15.96
N PHE A 131 -23.38 5.21 15.49
CA PHE A 131 -24.55 6.08 15.47
C PHE A 131 -25.28 6.05 16.81
N TYR A 132 -25.88 7.18 17.18
CA TYR A 132 -26.66 7.32 18.41
C TYR A 132 -27.82 8.28 18.16
N VAL A 133 -28.89 8.16 18.93
CA VAL A 133 -30.06 9.05 18.81
C VAL A 133 -29.96 10.15 19.86
N LEU A 134 -30.05 11.42 19.42
CA LEU A 134 -30.15 12.58 20.29
C LEU A 134 -31.42 13.36 19.90
N ASN A 135 -32.36 13.52 20.83
CA ASN A 135 -33.65 14.19 20.58
C ASN A 135 -34.42 13.63 19.38
N GLY A 136 -34.42 12.30 19.20
CA GLY A 136 -35.09 11.63 18.07
C GLY A 136 -34.34 11.73 16.73
N ILE A 137 -33.18 12.37 16.70
CA ILE A 137 -32.36 12.53 15.49
C ILE A 137 -31.16 11.59 15.56
N TRP A 138 -30.98 10.77 14.53
CA TRP A 138 -29.76 9.98 14.36
C TRP A 138 -28.55 10.90 14.19
N CYS A 139 -27.58 10.72 15.06
CA CYS A 139 -26.32 11.44 15.08
C CYS A 139 -25.17 10.46 14.88
N TYR A 140 -24.06 10.99 14.35
CA TYR A 140 -22.83 10.27 14.14
C TYR A 140 -21.69 11.00 14.84
N ASN A 141 -20.78 10.24 15.46
CA ASN A 141 -19.54 10.81 15.98
C ASN A 141 -18.36 10.34 15.14
N PRO A 142 -17.89 11.14 14.18
CA PRO A 142 -16.79 10.74 13.33
C PRO A 142 -15.48 10.52 14.10
N ASN A 143 -15.26 11.19 15.24
CA ASN A 143 -14.07 10.93 16.07
C ASN A 143 -14.08 9.49 16.60
N ARG A 144 -15.28 8.92 16.87
CA ARG A 144 -15.39 7.52 17.31
C ARG A 144 -15.05 6.54 16.19
N VAL A 145 -15.51 6.78 14.96
CA VAL A 145 -15.11 5.94 13.81
C VAL A 145 -13.63 6.10 13.49
N GLY A 146 -13.12 7.33 13.47
CA GLY A 146 -11.69 7.58 13.27
C GLY A 146 -10.85 6.84 14.31
N LYS A 147 -11.27 6.87 15.58
CA LYS A 147 -10.64 6.09 16.66
C LYS A 147 -10.78 4.58 16.44
N LEU A 148 -11.98 4.09 16.13
CA LEU A 148 -12.24 2.67 15.85
C LEU A 148 -11.31 2.13 14.76
N ILE A 149 -11.21 2.84 13.64
CA ILE A 149 -10.33 2.47 12.53
C ILE A 149 -8.86 2.48 12.98
N LYS A 150 -8.42 3.51 13.72
CA LYS A 150 -7.06 3.59 14.24
C LYS A 150 -6.74 2.44 15.20
N ASP A 151 -7.58 2.21 16.18
CA ASP A 151 -7.41 1.16 17.19
C ASP A 151 -7.36 -0.22 16.50
N TYR A 152 -8.25 -0.42 15.53
CA TYR A 152 -8.26 -1.63 14.71
C TYR A 152 -6.96 -1.81 13.92
N TYR A 153 -6.47 -0.75 13.28
CA TYR A 153 -5.23 -0.77 12.50
C TYR A 153 -4.01 -1.04 13.39
N LEU A 154 -3.95 -0.43 14.58
CA LEU A 154 -2.89 -0.69 15.55
C LEU A 154 -2.91 -2.14 16.04
N GLU A 155 -4.10 -2.67 16.34
CA GLU A 155 -4.27 -4.08 16.72
C GLU A 155 -3.82 -5.01 15.59
N PHE A 156 -4.22 -4.71 14.35
CA PHE A 156 -3.82 -5.44 13.16
C PHE A 156 -2.30 -5.45 13.01
N LEU A 157 -1.65 -4.28 13.01
CA LEU A 157 -0.19 -4.17 12.89
C LEU A 157 0.52 -4.93 14.01
N ASN A 158 0.06 -4.80 15.26
CA ASN A 158 0.66 -5.53 16.37
C ASN A 158 0.53 -7.05 16.20
N LYS A 159 -0.60 -7.55 15.69
CA LYS A 159 -0.79 -8.98 15.42
C LYS A 159 0.03 -9.45 14.22
N SER A 160 0.11 -8.66 13.14
CA SER A 160 0.82 -9.05 11.93
C SER A 160 2.32 -9.20 12.16
N PHE A 161 2.88 -8.46 13.12
CA PHE A 161 4.30 -8.56 13.46
C PHE A 161 4.65 -9.68 14.44
N TYR A 162 3.64 -10.34 15.01
CA TYR A 162 3.85 -11.46 15.92
C TYR A 162 4.34 -12.69 15.15
N ASN A 163 5.41 -13.34 15.63
CA ASN A 163 6.01 -14.55 15.05
C ASN A 163 6.66 -14.41 13.64
N ARG A 164 6.93 -13.19 13.16
CA ARG A 164 7.69 -12.94 11.92
C ARG A 164 9.12 -12.51 12.21
N ASN A 165 10.02 -12.74 11.25
CA ASN A 165 11.41 -12.26 11.37
C ASN A 165 11.47 -10.73 11.25
N ALA A 166 12.53 -10.12 11.79
CA ALA A 166 12.65 -8.67 11.84
C ALA A 166 12.65 -8.00 10.45
N ILE A 167 13.21 -8.65 9.42
CA ILE A 167 13.26 -8.11 8.05
C ILE A 167 11.86 -8.01 7.44
N GLU A 168 11.05 -9.05 7.56
CA GLU A 168 9.67 -9.06 7.04
C GLU A 168 8.83 -7.97 7.69
N ASN A 169 8.94 -7.83 9.01
CA ASN A 169 8.26 -6.76 9.75
C ASN A 169 8.71 -5.37 9.30
N LEU A 170 10.01 -5.17 9.05
CA LEU A 170 10.52 -3.91 8.52
C LEU A 170 9.93 -3.57 7.15
N LYS A 171 9.86 -4.54 6.23
CA LYS A 171 9.27 -4.32 4.89
C LYS A 171 7.81 -3.86 4.99
N ASP A 172 7.01 -4.54 5.79
CA ASP A 172 5.60 -4.20 5.99
C ASP A 172 5.43 -2.83 6.66
N LEU A 173 6.29 -2.50 7.63
CA LEU A 173 6.29 -1.20 8.30
C LEU A 173 6.64 -0.05 7.36
N TYR A 174 7.65 -0.21 6.50
CA TYR A 174 8.02 0.80 5.51
C TYR A 174 6.91 1.01 4.48
N LEU A 175 6.30 -0.07 3.96
CA LEU A 175 5.15 0.03 3.06
C LEU A 175 3.97 0.75 3.74
N SER A 176 3.66 0.39 4.98
CA SER A 176 2.60 1.02 5.77
C SER A 176 2.87 2.52 6.01
N LYS A 177 4.13 2.89 6.25
CA LYS A 177 4.56 4.29 6.41
C LYS A 177 4.30 5.09 5.14
N ASP A 178 4.70 4.57 3.99
CA ASP A 178 4.53 5.25 2.70
C ASP A 178 3.05 5.47 2.38
N ILE A 179 2.20 4.46 2.62
CA ILE A 179 0.74 4.58 2.47
C ILE A 179 0.21 5.70 3.36
N LEU A 180 0.58 5.74 4.65
CA LEU A 180 0.09 6.77 5.58
C LEU A 180 0.61 8.17 5.24
N LEU A 181 1.82 8.31 4.72
CA LEU A 181 2.36 9.58 4.26
C LEU A 181 1.55 10.10 3.05
N ASN A 182 1.27 9.24 2.07
CA ASN A 182 0.44 9.59 0.92
C ASN A 182 -1.00 9.93 1.33
N VAL A 183 -1.56 9.23 2.33
CA VAL A 183 -2.87 9.57 2.89
C VAL A 183 -2.83 10.94 3.58
N SER A 184 -1.81 11.19 4.39
CA SER A 184 -1.62 12.47 5.10
C SER A 184 -1.47 13.64 4.12
N GLU A 185 -0.68 13.47 3.06
CA GLU A 185 -0.51 14.45 2.00
C GLU A 185 -1.82 14.72 1.24
N ARG A 186 -2.59 13.68 0.90
CA ARG A 186 -3.93 13.83 0.30
C ARG A 186 -4.86 14.64 1.20
N PHE A 187 -4.89 14.37 2.50
CA PHE A 187 -5.71 15.14 3.43
C PHE A 187 -5.24 16.60 3.53
N LYS A 188 -3.93 16.84 3.61
CA LYS A 188 -3.37 18.21 3.59
C LYS A 188 -3.75 18.96 2.31
N ASN A 189 -3.79 18.31 1.16
CA ASN A 189 -4.18 18.95 -0.09
C ASN A 189 -5.70 19.21 -0.17
N MET A 190 -6.51 18.47 0.59
CA MET A 190 -7.96 18.68 0.67
C MET A 190 -8.36 19.73 1.72
N SER A 191 -7.56 19.93 2.77
CA SER A 191 -7.81 20.91 3.82
C SER A 191 -6.92 22.14 3.67
N GLU A 192 -7.49 23.34 3.58
CA GLU A 192 -6.71 24.59 3.60
C GLU A 192 -5.98 24.84 4.94
N GLU A 193 -6.19 24.01 5.96
CA GLU A 193 -5.51 24.11 7.26
C GLU A 193 -4.20 23.31 7.29
N GLU A 194 -3.08 23.98 7.62
CA GLU A 194 -1.74 23.40 7.73
C GLU A 194 -1.55 22.35 8.87
N ASN A 195 -2.54 22.19 9.77
CA ASN A 195 -2.38 21.47 11.05
C ASN A 195 -3.20 20.17 11.15
N PHE A 196 -3.04 19.26 10.18
CA PHE A 196 -3.61 17.91 10.26
C PHE A 196 -2.79 16.99 11.19
N ALA A 197 -3.04 17.10 12.50
CA ALA A 197 -2.25 16.41 13.54
C ALA A 197 -2.54 14.90 13.72
N GLU A 198 -3.56 14.32 13.06
CA GLU A 198 -3.98 12.94 13.33
C GLU A 198 -3.19 11.86 12.57
N GLY A 199 -2.64 12.18 11.38
CA GLY A 199 -1.74 11.26 10.66
C GLY A 199 -0.43 11.04 11.43
N ASP A 200 0.00 12.04 12.19
CA ASP A 200 1.26 12.03 12.94
C ASP A 200 1.31 10.93 14.00
N PHE A 201 0.17 10.56 14.60
CA PHE A 201 0.15 9.51 15.62
C PHE A 201 0.50 8.14 15.04
N LEU A 202 -0.19 7.73 13.96
CA LEU A 202 0.06 6.43 13.33
C LEU A 202 1.45 6.40 12.70
N ILE A 203 1.89 7.49 12.07
CA ILE A 203 3.24 7.62 11.53
C ILE A 203 4.29 7.49 12.64
N ARG A 204 4.07 8.13 13.80
CA ARG A 204 4.96 8.02 14.97
C ARG A 204 4.99 6.60 15.53
N PHE A 205 3.83 5.95 15.65
CA PHE A 205 3.77 4.55 16.05
C PHE A 205 4.58 3.65 15.10
N ILE A 206 4.41 3.81 13.79
CA ILE A 206 5.16 3.05 12.79
C ILE A 206 6.66 3.34 12.90
N ASN A 207 7.08 4.60 13.02
CA ASN A 207 8.49 4.95 13.18
C ASN A 207 9.11 4.29 14.43
N ASN A 208 8.40 4.29 15.56
CA ASN A 208 8.85 3.62 16.77
C ASN A 208 9.01 2.10 16.57
N LYS A 209 8.09 1.47 15.82
CA LYS A 209 8.19 0.04 15.48
C LYS A 209 9.33 -0.25 14.50
N ILE A 210 9.58 0.62 13.52
CA ILE A 210 10.73 0.50 12.61
C ILE A 210 12.02 0.50 13.43
N GLU A 211 12.20 1.49 14.30
CA GLU A 211 13.39 1.59 15.16
C GLU A 211 13.57 0.32 16.02
N TYR A 212 12.50 -0.21 16.59
CA TYR A 212 12.52 -1.45 17.34
C TYR A 212 13.00 -2.64 16.49
N TYR A 213 12.40 -2.86 15.31
CA TYR A 213 12.77 -3.99 14.46
C TYR A 213 14.14 -3.84 13.80
N GLU A 214 14.63 -2.61 13.56
CA GLU A 214 16.00 -2.37 13.12
C GLU A 214 17.02 -2.81 14.18
N LYS A 215 16.74 -2.52 15.46
CA LYS A 215 17.57 -3.01 16.59
C LYS A 215 17.54 -4.53 16.69
N MET A 216 16.35 -5.14 16.61
CA MET A 216 16.19 -6.60 16.63
C MET A 216 16.95 -7.25 15.48
N TYR A 217 16.82 -6.72 14.26
CA TYR A 217 17.53 -7.23 13.09
C TYR A 217 19.05 -7.13 13.24
N ALA A 218 19.57 -6.04 13.81
CA ALA A 218 21.00 -5.90 14.10
C ALA A 218 21.49 -6.98 15.07
N ILE A 219 20.73 -7.27 16.14
CA ILE A 219 21.05 -8.33 17.10
C ILE A 219 21.02 -9.71 16.44
N GLU A 220 19.98 -10.02 15.66
CA GLU A 220 19.85 -11.29 14.92
C GLU A 220 21.04 -11.50 13.97
N LYS A 221 21.54 -10.43 13.35
CA LYS A 221 22.70 -10.48 12.46
C LYS A 221 24.00 -10.75 13.22
N GLU A 222 24.19 -10.14 14.39
CA GLU A 222 25.36 -10.40 15.24
C GLU A 222 25.35 -11.84 15.80
N LEU A 223 24.20 -12.35 16.23
CA LEU A 223 24.06 -13.74 16.71
C LEU A 223 24.31 -14.80 15.64
N LYS A 224 24.08 -14.45 14.36
CA LYS A 224 24.33 -15.33 13.21
C LYS A 224 25.77 -15.24 12.69
N LYS A 225 26.61 -14.34 13.21
CA LYS A 225 28.04 -14.39 12.87
C LYS A 225 28.61 -15.68 13.47
N PRO A 226 29.25 -16.55 12.67
CA PRO A 226 29.96 -17.69 13.23
C PRO A 226 30.96 -17.17 14.25
N SER A 227 31.00 -17.78 15.44
CA SER A 227 32.00 -17.50 16.46
C SER A 227 33.36 -17.81 15.85
N LEU A 228 34.02 -16.79 15.29
CA LEU A 228 35.43 -16.82 15.01
C LEU A 228 36.12 -17.09 16.35
N SER A 229 36.71 -18.27 16.45
CA SER A 229 37.63 -18.62 17.53
C SER A 229 38.63 -17.48 17.67
N VAL A 230 38.61 -16.87 18.84
CA VAL A 230 39.53 -15.81 19.24
C VAL A 230 40.92 -16.43 19.34
N ASP A 231 41.78 -16.17 18.36
CA ASP A 231 43.21 -16.10 18.62
C ASP A 231 43.47 -14.71 19.20
N GLU A 232 43.71 -14.69 20.50
CA GLU A 232 44.18 -13.52 21.23
C GLU A 232 45.58 -13.16 20.72
N ASN A 233 45.68 -12.09 19.94
CA ASN A 233 46.76 -11.09 19.98
C ASN A 233 46.73 -10.23 18.72
N SER A 234 46.14 -9.04 18.79
CA SER A 234 46.81 -7.82 18.31
C SER A 234 46.01 -6.57 18.63
N ASP A 235 46.77 -5.57 19.02
CA ASP A 235 46.47 -4.24 19.51
C ASP A 235 45.38 -3.41 18.81
N ALA A 236 44.90 -2.47 19.63
CA ALA A 236 43.99 -1.39 19.33
C ALA A 236 44.32 -0.63 18.04
N GLY A 237 43.32 -0.54 17.15
CA GLY A 237 43.34 0.27 15.95
C GLY A 237 41.94 0.77 15.63
N ASN A 238 41.66 1.98 16.12
CA ASN A 238 40.57 2.90 15.77
C ASN A 238 39.95 2.68 14.37
N PHE A 239 38.65 2.38 14.24
CA PHE A 239 37.88 2.77 13.05
C PHE A 239 36.39 2.97 13.37
N ASN A 240 36.05 4.25 13.44
CA ASN A 240 34.70 4.78 13.50
C ASN A 240 34.33 5.14 12.05
N GLU A 241 33.46 4.37 11.39
CA GLU A 241 32.66 4.81 10.23
C GLU A 241 31.66 3.71 9.81
N LYS A 242 30.40 3.82 10.26
CA LYS A 242 29.30 3.06 9.65
C LYS A 242 28.97 3.70 8.30
N THR A 243 29.63 3.25 7.24
CA THR A 243 29.28 3.59 5.87
C THR A 243 27.89 3.06 5.55
N LYS A 244 26.97 3.98 5.23
CA LYS A 244 25.62 3.69 4.71
C LYS A 244 25.76 2.94 3.39
N LYS A 245 25.50 1.62 3.39
CA LYS A 245 25.65 0.79 2.18
C LYS A 245 24.79 1.34 1.03
N LYS A 246 25.37 1.42 -0.17
CA LYS A 246 24.68 1.89 -1.37
C LYS A 246 23.64 0.87 -1.82
N LYS A 247 22.57 1.33 -2.49
CA LYS A 247 21.53 0.44 -3.04
C LYS A 247 22.10 -0.65 -3.95
N SER A 248 23.17 -0.35 -4.69
CA SER A 248 23.92 -1.31 -5.51
C SER A 248 24.58 -2.42 -4.71
N GLU A 249 25.17 -2.11 -3.55
CA GLU A 249 25.77 -3.09 -2.65
C GLU A 249 24.70 -4.03 -2.07
N ILE A 250 23.53 -3.50 -1.71
CA ILE A 250 22.39 -4.29 -1.21
C ILE A 250 21.88 -5.26 -2.29
N VAL A 251 21.74 -4.79 -3.53
CA VAL A 251 21.30 -5.64 -4.64
C VAL A 251 22.36 -6.68 -4.99
N LEU A 252 23.64 -6.31 -4.99
CA LEU A 252 24.75 -7.22 -5.22
C LEU A 252 24.80 -8.33 -4.17
N GLU A 253 24.67 -8.00 -2.89
CA GLU A 253 24.62 -8.99 -1.80
C GLU A 253 23.49 -9.99 -2.03
N ARG A 254 22.27 -9.50 -2.30
CA ARG A 254 21.09 -10.36 -2.51
C ARG A 254 21.23 -11.26 -3.73
N ILE A 255 21.74 -10.75 -4.86
CA ILE A 255 21.84 -11.53 -6.09
C ILE A 255 23.01 -12.53 -6.01
N ASN A 256 24.05 -12.22 -5.21
CA ASN A 256 25.16 -13.13 -4.96
C ASN A 256 24.82 -14.31 -4.05
N GLU A 257 23.75 -14.25 -3.27
CA GLU A 257 23.20 -15.42 -2.56
C GLU A 257 22.86 -16.58 -3.52
N TYR A 258 22.68 -16.26 -4.81
CA TYR A 258 22.36 -17.22 -5.88
C TYR A 258 23.52 -17.36 -6.88
N GLY A 259 24.74 -17.01 -6.47
CA GLY A 259 25.95 -17.21 -7.26
C GLY A 259 26.05 -16.34 -8.51
N PHE A 260 25.53 -15.10 -8.47
CA PHE A 260 25.64 -14.17 -9.60
C PHE A 260 27.08 -13.83 -9.96
N SER A 261 27.91 -13.43 -8.98
CA SER A 261 29.35 -13.18 -9.18
C SER A 261 30.15 -14.39 -9.69
N GLU A 262 29.60 -15.60 -9.64
CA GLU A 262 30.25 -16.82 -10.11
C GLU A 262 29.97 -17.12 -11.59
N LEU A 263 29.13 -16.31 -12.25
CA LEU A 263 28.83 -16.47 -13.66
C LEU A 263 30.10 -16.27 -14.50
N GLU A 264 30.32 -17.15 -15.48
CA GLU A 264 31.50 -17.11 -16.36
C GLU A 264 31.66 -15.73 -17.03
N MET A 265 30.54 -15.08 -17.37
CA MET A 265 30.51 -13.76 -18.00
C MET A 265 30.93 -12.62 -17.06
N LEU A 266 31.13 -12.85 -15.77
CA LEU A 266 31.50 -11.81 -14.81
C LEU A 266 32.94 -11.91 -14.31
N LYS A 267 33.73 -12.92 -14.73
CA LYS A 267 35.11 -13.12 -14.25
C LYS A 267 36.00 -11.89 -14.41
N ASP A 268 35.87 -11.18 -15.53
CA ASP A 268 36.70 -10.01 -15.86
C ASP A 268 35.91 -8.69 -15.82
N VAL A 269 34.73 -8.66 -15.20
CA VAL A 269 33.85 -7.49 -15.19
C VAL A 269 33.80 -6.88 -13.80
N ASN A 270 33.85 -5.54 -13.72
CA ASN A 270 33.55 -4.84 -12.47
C ASN A 270 32.06 -5.00 -12.11
N VAL A 271 31.78 -6.01 -11.28
CA VAL A 271 30.42 -6.40 -10.90
C VAL A 271 29.66 -5.28 -10.21
N VAL A 272 30.33 -4.46 -9.39
CA VAL A 272 29.69 -3.35 -8.67
C VAL A 272 29.16 -2.29 -9.64
N SER A 273 29.99 -1.87 -10.59
CA SER A 273 29.60 -0.91 -11.65
C SER A 273 28.47 -1.47 -12.52
N LEU A 274 28.53 -2.77 -12.83
CA LEU A 274 27.50 -3.44 -13.61
C LEU A 274 26.15 -3.49 -12.87
N ILE A 275 26.14 -3.82 -11.57
CA ILE A 275 24.92 -3.83 -10.76
C ILE A 275 24.32 -2.43 -10.67
N GLU A 276 25.14 -1.39 -10.50
CA GLU A 276 24.67 0.00 -10.53
C GLU A 276 23.96 0.33 -11.85
N HIS A 277 24.56 -0.06 -12.97
CA HIS A 277 23.95 0.14 -14.28
C HIS A 277 22.63 -0.61 -14.41
N ILE A 278 22.62 -1.90 -14.13
CA ILE A 278 21.43 -2.75 -14.31
C ILE A 278 20.29 -2.27 -13.40
N PHE A 279 20.52 -2.21 -12.09
CA PHE A 279 19.41 -2.13 -11.11
C PHE A 279 19.08 -0.73 -10.63
N ILE A 280 19.94 0.25 -10.87
CA ILE A 280 19.71 1.64 -10.44
C ILE A 280 19.29 2.51 -11.63
N LYS A 281 19.92 2.31 -12.79
CA LYS A 281 19.76 3.23 -13.94
C LYS A 281 18.76 2.75 -14.99
N THR A 282 18.23 1.52 -14.88
CA THR A 282 17.38 0.95 -15.92
C THR A 282 16.09 0.35 -15.40
N LYS A 283 15.12 0.19 -16.31
CA LYS A 283 13.79 -0.36 -16.02
C LYS A 283 13.79 -1.89 -16.11
N LEU A 284 12.80 -2.52 -15.46
CA LEU A 284 12.61 -3.97 -15.37
C LEU A 284 12.84 -4.76 -16.69
N PRO A 285 12.30 -4.34 -17.87
CA PRO A 285 12.55 -5.09 -19.10
C PRO A 285 14.03 -5.20 -19.48
N TYR A 286 14.80 -4.14 -19.25
CA TYR A 286 16.24 -4.14 -19.50
C TYR A 286 16.98 -4.99 -18.47
N GLN A 287 16.58 -4.92 -17.21
CA GLN A 287 17.14 -5.75 -16.13
C GLN A 287 16.99 -7.25 -16.43
N ILE A 288 15.78 -7.69 -16.79
CA ILE A 288 15.51 -9.09 -17.17
C ILE A 288 16.33 -9.49 -18.39
N ALA A 289 16.41 -8.64 -19.43
CA ALA A 289 17.23 -8.92 -20.60
C ALA A 289 18.72 -9.08 -20.26
N TYR A 290 19.23 -8.30 -19.30
CA TYR A 290 20.61 -8.39 -18.83
C TYR A 290 20.88 -9.67 -18.06
N LEU A 291 20.02 -10.01 -17.09
CA LEU A 291 20.14 -11.25 -16.33
C LEU A 291 20.02 -12.49 -17.22
N TRP A 292 19.16 -12.42 -18.23
CA TRP A 292 19.07 -13.45 -19.26
C TRP A 292 20.38 -13.58 -20.03
N HIS A 293 20.92 -12.47 -20.53
CA HIS A 293 22.16 -12.47 -21.30
C HIS A 293 23.36 -13.02 -20.52
N LEU A 294 23.45 -12.72 -19.22
CA LEU A 294 24.52 -13.21 -18.35
C LEU A 294 24.40 -14.70 -18.00
N GLY A 295 23.30 -15.37 -18.37
CA GLY A 295 23.02 -16.76 -18.01
C GLY A 295 22.51 -16.94 -16.58
N PHE A 296 22.21 -15.85 -15.87
CA PHE A 296 21.77 -15.92 -14.47
C PHE A 296 20.38 -16.55 -14.33
N VAL A 297 19.48 -16.24 -15.27
CA VAL A 297 18.13 -16.82 -15.28
C VAL A 297 18.19 -18.34 -15.42
N ASP A 298 19.05 -18.85 -16.31
CA ASP A 298 19.21 -20.28 -16.53
C ASP A 298 19.87 -20.97 -15.33
N LYS A 299 20.87 -20.33 -14.70
CA LYS A 299 21.48 -20.84 -13.45
C LYS A 299 20.44 -21.03 -12.35
N ILE A 300 19.61 -20.01 -12.08
CA ILE A 300 18.56 -20.09 -11.05
C ILE A 300 17.53 -21.17 -11.40
N ASP A 301 17.11 -21.25 -12.67
CA ASP A 301 16.13 -22.23 -13.13
C ASP A 301 16.64 -23.66 -12.91
N ALA A 302 17.94 -23.90 -13.15
CA ALA A 302 18.57 -25.20 -13.00
C ALA A 302 18.87 -25.58 -11.54
N GLU A 303 19.33 -24.62 -10.72
CA GLU A 303 19.88 -24.92 -9.39
C GLU A 303 18.87 -24.74 -8.25
N GLN A 304 17.84 -23.88 -8.43
CA GLN A 304 17.04 -23.37 -7.31
C GLN A 304 15.53 -23.54 -7.50
N CYS A 305 15.07 -24.00 -8.66
CA CYS A 305 13.64 -24.03 -9.00
C CYS A 305 13.22 -25.41 -9.52
N ASN A 306 12.05 -25.88 -9.07
CA ASN A 306 11.42 -27.10 -9.61
C ASN A 306 10.36 -26.79 -10.67
N SER A 307 10.03 -25.51 -10.87
CA SER A 307 9.06 -25.07 -11.86
C SER A 307 9.30 -23.64 -12.34
N GLN A 308 8.79 -23.32 -13.53
CA GLN A 308 8.84 -21.94 -14.07
C GLN A 308 8.10 -20.93 -13.18
N LYS A 309 7.07 -21.36 -12.44
CA LYS A 309 6.38 -20.48 -11.49
C LYS A 309 7.29 -20.08 -10.33
N GLU A 310 8.06 -21.02 -9.80
CA GLU A 310 9.05 -20.76 -8.76
C GLU A 310 10.16 -19.84 -9.27
N LEU A 311 10.64 -20.05 -10.49
CA LEU A 311 11.60 -19.16 -11.15
C LEU A 311 11.11 -17.71 -11.17
N HIS A 312 9.90 -17.47 -11.67
CA HIS A 312 9.36 -16.11 -11.76
C HIS A 312 9.19 -15.45 -10.38
N LYS A 313 8.72 -16.21 -9.39
CA LYS A 313 8.56 -15.74 -8.01
C LYS A 313 9.91 -15.45 -7.34
N LEU A 314 10.92 -16.29 -7.57
CA LEU A 314 12.26 -16.09 -7.04
C LEU A 314 12.95 -14.89 -7.69
N LEU A 315 12.92 -14.80 -9.03
CA LEU A 315 13.46 -13.64 -9.75
C LEU A 315 12.78 -12.33 -9.32
N GLY A 316 11.46 -12.32 -9.16
CA GLY A 316 10.72 -11.16 -8.65
C GLY A 316 11.19 -10.72 -7.26
N ARG A 317 11.46 -11.67 -6.35
CA ARG A 317 12.04 -11.37 -5.03
C ARG A 317 13.47 -10.84 -5.11
N ILE A 318 14.31 -11.42 -5.98
CA ILE A 318 15.71 -11.02 -6.13
C ILE A 318 15.79 -9.58 -6.63
N ILE A 319 15.05 -9.23 -7.67
CA ILE A 319 15.16 -7.91 -8.33
C ILE A 319 14.13 -6.89 -7.83
N ASP A 320 13.32 -7.25 -6.83
CA ASP A 320 12.26 -6.42 -6.25
C ASP A 320 11.21 -5.98 -7.28
N ALA A 321 10.62 -6.95 -7.96
CA ALA A 321 9.63 -6.75 -9.02
C ALA A 321 8.43 -7.70 -8.91
N ASP A 322 7.30 -7.24 -9.43
CA ASP A 322 6.06 -8.02 -9.53
C ASP A 322 6.25 -9.32 -10.33
N GLU A 323 5.78 -10.45 -9.78
CA GLU A 323 5.90 -11.79 -10.37
C GLU A 323 5.29 -11.84 -11.78
N ARG A 324 4.13 -11.20 -11.98
CA ARG A 324 3.44 -11.20 -13.29
C ARG A 324 4.25 -10.42 -14.32
N ALA A 325 4.87 -9.31 -13.94
CA ALA A 325 5.76 -8.54 -14.80
C ALA A 325 7.04 -9.29 -15.16
N VAL A 326 7.64 -10.01 -14.20
CA VAL A 326 8.81 -10.88 -14.45
C VAL A 326 8.45 -11.99 -15.42
N ARG A 327 7.37 -12.74 -15.13
CA ARG A 327 6.86 -13.81 -16.00
C ARG A 327 6.63 -13.34 -17.43
N GLY A 328 5.98 -12.19 -17.59
CA GLY A 328 5.72 -11.62 -18.91
C GLY A 328 7.00 -11.30 -19.70
N ASN A 329 8.01 -10.73 -19.03
CA ASN A 329 9.28 -10.39 -19.67
C ASN A 329 10.14 -11.62 -20.00
N VAL A 330 10.22 -12.60 -19.10
CA VAL A 330 10.93 -13.86 -19.34
C VAL A 330 10.29 -14.64 -20.50
N ASN A 331 8.96 -14.80 -20.47
CA ASN A 331 8.24 -15.46 -21.56
C ASN A 331 8.35 -14.72 -22.89
N GLY A 332 8.39 -13.37 -22.86
CA GLY A 332 8.57 -12.56 -24.06
C GLY A 332 9.94 -12.74 -24.74
N ILE A 333 10.96 -13.15 -23.97
CA ILE A 333 12.27 -13.57 -24.49
C ILE A 333 12.19 -15.01 -25.01
N LYS A 334 11.65 -15.95 -24.22
CA LYS A 334 11.57 -17.39 -24.59
C LYS A 334 10.67 -17.68 -25.80
N GLN A 335 9.58 -16.93 -25.99
CA GLN A 335 8.55 -17.24 -26.98
C GLN A 335 8.21 -16.04 -27.88
N GLU A 336 8.41 -16.23 -29.19
CA GLU A 336 8.21 -15.16 -30.17
C GLU A 336 6.73 -14.78 -30.38
N LYS A 337 5.81 -15.72 -30.13
CA LYS A 337 4.37 -15.60 -30.43
C LYS A 337 3.47 -15.24 -29.24
N SER A 338 4.03 -14.85 -28.08
CA SER A 338 3.20 -14.47 -26.93
C SER A 338 2.37 -13.21 -27.22
N THR A 339 1.06 -13.28 -27.01
CA THR A 339 0.09 -12.17 -27.18
C THR A 339 0.45 -10.95 -26.33
N ASP A 340 1.21 -11.15 -25.25
CA ASP A 340 1.57 -10.11 -24.29
C ASP A 340 2.90 -9.39 -24.61
N ARG A 341 3.59 -9.73 -25.72
CA ARG A 341 4.87 -9.10 -26.13
C ARG A 341 4.76 -7.60 -26.42
N LYS A 342 3.54 -7.06 -26.60
CA LYS A 342 3.34 -5.60 -26.68
C LYS A 342 3.60 -4.92 -25.32
N ARG A 343 3.25 -5.58 -24.22
CA ARG A 343 3.39 -5.06 -22.85
C ARG A 343 4.76 -5.39 -22.24
N TYR A 344 5.29 -6.58 -22.52
CA TYR A 344 6.54 -7.05 -21.92
C TYR A 344 7.68 -7.05 -22.94
N THR A 345 8.55 -6.04 -22.83
CA THR A 345 9.47 -5.65 -23.91
C THR A 345 10.92 -6.08 -23.69
N ALA A 346 11.23 -6.98 -22.74
CA ALA A 346 12.60 -7.41 -22.46
C ALA A 346 13.34 -7.93 -23.70
N TYR A 347 12.66 -8.67 -24.59
CA TYR A 347 13.25 -9.15 -25.85
C TYR A 347 13.80 -8.02 -26.74
N LYS A 348 13.19 -6.82 -26.71
CA LYS A 348 13.66 -5.66 -27.49
C LYS A 348 14.99 -5.10 -26.97
N HIS A 349 15.39 -5.46 -25.76
CA HIS A 349 16.61 -4.97 -25.12
C HIS A 349 17.81 -5.91 -25.26
N ILE A 350 17.63 -7.14 -25.76
CA ILE A 350 18.70 -8.16 -25.85
C ILE A 350 19.92 -7.64 -26.62
N GLU A 351 19.73 -7.08 -27.81
CA GLU A 351 20.85 -6.55 -28.62
C GLU A 351 21.53 -5.34 -27.97
N LYS A 352 20.75 -4.49 -27.27
CA LYS A 352 21.29 -3.35 -26.52
C LYS A 352 22.14 -3.81 -25.33
N VAL A 353 21.68 -4.86 -24.64
CA VAL A 353 22.39 -5.48 -23.51
C VAL A 353 23.71 -6.09 -23.98
N LYS A 354 23.71 -6.87 -25.08
CA LYS A 354 24.93 -7.45 -25.65
C LYS A 354 25.96 -6.38 -26.00
N LYS A 355 25.53 -5.31 -26.69
CA LYS A 355 26.41 -4.18 -27.04
C LYS A 355 26.96 -3.48 -25.82
N HIS A 356 26.14 -3.26 -24.79
CA HIS A 356 26.61 -2.67 -23.54
C HIS A 356 27.59 -3.58 -22.81
N TYR A 357 27.33 -4.88 -22.74
CA TYR A 357 28.24 -5.83 -22.09
C TYR A 357 29.61 -5.88 -22.78
N GLN A 358 29.66 -5.74 -24.11
CA GLN A 358 30.91 -5.66 -24.86
C GLN A 358 31.78 -4.44 -24.51
N THR A 359 31.20 -3.34 -23.99
CA THR A 359 32.00 -2.18 -23.55
C THR A 359 32.57 -2.33 -22.15
N LEU A 360 32.29 -3.45 -21.47
CA LEU A 360 32.78 -3.75 -20.12
C LEU A 360 34.00 -4.68 -20.11
N LYS A 361 34.33 -5.26 -21.27
CA LYS A 361 35.56 -5.99 -21.55
C LYS A 361 36.55 -5.04 -22.22
#